data_AF-A0A5J4WX29-F1
#
_entry.id   AF-A0A5J4WX29-F1
#
_cell.length_a   1.000
_cell.length_b   1.000
_cell.length_c   1.000
_cell.angle_alpha   90.00
_cell.angle_beta   90.00
_cell.angle_gamma   90.00
#
_symmetry.space_group_name_H-M   'P 1'
#
loop_
_entity.id
_entity.type
_entity.pdbx_description
1 polymer ?
#
loop_
_entity_poly.entity_id
_entity_poly.type
_entity_poly.pdbx_seq_one_letter_code
_entity_poly.pdbx_strand_id
1 'polypeptide(L)'
;MLNEAGGIEVVAEGYKYDKTDGYVGEVKISGFDANFAQYLDCKSERIQDCGIIPCGGKKEQTVESCKEIIIEEEIKEKKSKLSGGAIAGIVIGAVVVIVAIVIIIIVVVIYKKV
;
A
#
# COMPACT_ATOMS: atom_id res chain seq x y z
N MET A 1 -5.96 2.23 21.39
CA MET A 1 -5.64 1.13 20.46
C MET A 1 -5.27 -0.13 21.25
N LEU A 2 -5.50 -1.35 20.74
CA LEU A 2 -5.17 -2.61 21.46
C LEU A 2 -3.69 -2.70 21.87
N ASN A 3 -2.79 -2.08 21.11
CA ASN A 3 -1.35 -2.00 21.41
C ASN A 3 -0.99 -0.96 22.50
N GLU A 4 -1.89 -0.05 22.85
CA GLU A 4 -1.64 0.99 23.88
C GLU A 4 -2.05 0.55 25.28
N ALA A 5 -2.72 -0.60 25.41
CA ALA A 5 -3.28 -1.04 26.69
C ALA A 5 -2.27 -1.79 27.59
N GLY A 6 -1.08 -2.18 27.08
CA GLY A 6 -0.01 -2.86 27.83
C GLY A 6 -0.35 -4.23 28.47
N GLY A 7 -1.63 -4.55 28.68
CA GLY A 7 -2.08 -5.73 29.41
C GLY A 7 -2.30 -6.98 28.57
N ILE A 8 -2.61 -6.83 27.28
CA ILE A 8 -2.74 -7.99 26.36
C ILE A 8 -1.39 -8.61 26.05
N GLU A 9 -0.32 -7.82 26.05
CA GLU A 9 1.04 -8.32 25.77
C GLU A 9 1.48 -9.35 26.82
N VAL A 10 1.08 -9.17 28.09
CA VAL A 10 1.35 -10.11 29.19
C VAL A 10 0.48 -11.37 29.12
N VAL A 11 -0.79 -11.26 28.71
CA VAL A 11 -1.72 -12.40 28.62
C VAL A 11 -1.45 -13.27 27.38
N ALA A 12 -0.88 -12.67 26.34
CA ALA A 12 -0.60 -13.33 25.08
C ALA A 12 0.73 -14.08 25.04
N GLU A 13 1.68 -13.81 25.96
CA GLU A 13 2.99 -14.46 25.98
C GLU A 13 2.86 -15.99 26.12
N GLY A 14 3.25 -16.71 25.08
CA GLY A 14 3.27 -18.18 25.04
C GLY A 14 2.09 -18.81 24.30
N TYR A 15 1.18 -18.02 23.73
CA TYR A 15 0.19 -18.54 22.80
C TYR A 15 0.88 -19.18 21.60
N LYS A 16 0.55 -20.44 21.31
CA LYS A 16 0.95 -21.15 20.10
C LYS A 16 -0.24 -21.91 19.56
N TYR A 17 -0.45 -21.83 18.25
CA TYR A 17 -1.43 -22.69 17.58
C TYR A 17 -0.72 -23.75 16.74
N ASP A 18 -1.36 -24.90 16.59
CA ASP A 18 -0.86 -25.96 15.73
C ASP A 18 -0.95 -25.52 14.27
N LYS A 19 0.21 -25.46 13.58
CA LYS A 19 0.34 -25.06 12.17
C LYS A 19 0.23 -26.25 11.22
N THR A 20 0.04 -27.46 11.74
CA THR A 20 -0.06 -28.69 10.96
C THR A 20 -1.43 -28.76 10.26
N ASP A 21 -1.48 -29.39 9.09
CA ASP A 21 -2.71 -29.62 8.31
C ASP A 21 -3.48 -28.37 7.86
N GLY A 22 -2.83 -27.20 7.83
CA GLY A 22 -3.42 -25.94 7.36
C GLY A 22 -4.51 -25.38 8.29
N TYR A 23 -4.66 -25.94 9.48
CA TYR A 23 -5.54 -25.40 10.50
C TYR A 23 -4.92 -24.14 11.12
N VAL A 24 -5.68 -23.06 11.16
CA VAL A 24 -5.30 -21.85 11.88
C VAL A 24 -6.19 -21.80 13.11
N GLY A 25 -5.58 -21.74 14.30
CA GLY A 25 -6.32 -21.54 15.54
C GLY A 25 -7.21 -20.28 15.45
N GLU A 26 -8.32 -20.26 16.18
CA GLU A 26 -9.20 -19.10 16.20
C GLU A 26 -9.18 -18.45 17.59
N VAL A 27 -8.81 -17.17 17.63
CA VAL A 27 -8.91 -16.32 18.83
C VAL A 27 -9.73 -15.09 18.47
N LYS A 28 -10.96 -15.04 18.95
CA LYS A 28 -11.83 -13.87 18.83
C LYS A 28 -11.79 -13.05 20.11
N ILE A 29 -11.60 -11.74 19.96
CA ILE A 29 -11.70 -10.79 21.06
C ILE A 29 -13.05 -10.09 20.92
N SER A 30 -13.81 -10.04 22.02
CA SER A 30 -15.12 -9.38 22.01
C SER A 30 -14.99 -7.92 21.56
N GLY A 31 -15.85 -7.51 20.63
CA GLY A 31 -15.81 -6.17 20.02
C GLY A 31 -14.82 -6.02 18.86
N PHE A 32 -14.23 -7.11 18.38
CA PHE A 32 -13.37 -7.16 17.20
C PHE A 32 -13.77 -8.33 16.30
N ASP A 33 -13.66 -8.14 14.99
CA ASP A 33 -14.03 -9.16 13.99
C ASP A 33 -12.83 -10.01 13.53
N ALA A 34 -11.61 -9.62 13.90
CA ALA A 34 -10.39 -10.32 13.52
C ALA A 34 -10.17 -11.63 14.29
N ASN A 35 -9.55 -12.60 13.62
CA ASN A 35 -8.88 -13.71 14.27
C ASN A 35 -7.45 -13.30 14.66
N PHE A 36 -7.16 -13.28 15.95
CA PHE A 36 -5.87 -12.84 16.50
C PHE A 36 -4.86 -13.97 16.70
N ALA A 37 -5.21 -15.23 16.42
CA ALA A 37 -4.35 -16.38 16.70
C ALA A 37 -2.94 -16.23 16.11
N GLN A 38 -2.83 -15.83 14.84
CA GLN A 38 -1.55 -15.63 14.18
C GLN A 38 -0.73 -14.49 14.81
N TYR A 39 -1.41 -13.40 15.17
CA TYR A 39 -0.76 -12.24 15.79
C TYR A 39 -0.22 -12.57 17.18
N LEU A 40 -0.98 -13.31 17.98
CA LEU A 40 -0.60 -13.73 19.33
C LEU A 40 0.55 -14.76 19.30
N ASP A 41 0.53 -15.68 18.33
CA ASP A 41 1.60 -16.66 18.12
C ASP A 41 2.91 -15.97 17.76
N CYS A 42 2.88 -15.02 16.83
CA CYS A 42 4.06 -14.23 16.49
C CYS A 42 4.59 -13.40 17.67
N LYS A 43 3.70 -12.73 18.43
CA LYS A 43 4.11 -11.94 19.61
C LYS A 43 4.73 -12.80 20.71
N SER A 44 4.25 -14.04 20.86
CA SER A 44 4.81 -15.04 21.78
C SER A 44 6.25 -15.43 21.45
N GLU A 45 6.63 -15.37 20.18
CA GLU A 45 8.02 -15.60 19.73
C GLU A 45 8.94 -14.39 19.97
N ARG A 46 8.42 -13.32 20.61
CA ARG A 46 9.09 -12.02 20.81
C ARG A 46 9.60 -11.38 19.51
N ILE A 47 8.97 -11.72 18.39
CA ILE A 47 9.24 -11.07 17.11
C ILE A 47 8.68 -9.64 17.19
N GLN A 48 9.52 -8.66 16.88
CA GLN A 48 9.13 -7.24 16.98
C GLN A 48 8.10 -6.85 15.92
N ASP A 49 8.22 -7.43 14.72
CA ASP A 49 7.33 -7.15 13.60
C ASP A 49 6.50 -8.39 13.24
N CYS A 50 5.26 -8.40 13.72
CA CYS A 50 4.27 -9.44 13.42
C CYS A 50 3.40 -9.09 12.21
N GLY A 51 3.85 -8.12 11.40
CA GLY A 51 3.13 -7.64 10.24
C GLY A 51 1.91 -6.79 10.61
N ILE A 52 1.05 -6.61 9.61
CA ILE A 52 -0.14 -5.78 9.72
C ILE A 52 -1.16 -6.48 10.63
N ILE A 53 -1.74 -5.73 11.57
CA ILE A 53 -2.84 -6.21 12.41
C ILE A 53 -3.93 -6.81 11.49
N PRO A 54 -4.41 -8.03 11.76
CA PRO A 54 -5.42 -8.67 10.92
C PRO A 54 -6.66 -7.78 10.78
N CYS A 55 -7.25 -7.80 9.58
CA CYS A 55 -8.46 -7.05 9.26
C CYS A 55 -9.59 -7.34 10.27
N GLY A 56 -10.20 -6.29 10.82
CA GLY A 56 -11.12 -6.42 11.95
C GLY A 56 -10.48 -6.22 13.34
N GLY A 57 -9.16 -5.99 13.38
CA GLY A 57 -8.40 -5.81 14.62
C GLY A 57 -8.40 -4.39 15.19
N LYS A 58 -9.13 -3.46 14.55
CA LYS A 58 -9.40 -2.11 15.05
C LYS A 58 -10.90 -1.97 15.32
N LYS A 59 -11.26 -1.31 16.43
CA LYS A 59 -12.62 -1.29 17.00
C LYS A 59 -13.70 -0.71 16.06
N GLU A 60 -13.29 0.03 15.04
CA GLU A 60 -14.17 0.69 14.06
C GLU A 60 -13.95 0.14 12.63
N GLN A 61 -13.11 -0.88 12.46
CA GLN A 61 -12.77 -1.44 11.16
C GLN A 61 -13.41 -2.82 11.04
N THR A 62 -14.26 -3.02 10.04
CA THR A 62 -14.80 -4.35 9.69
C THR A 62 -13.86 -5.07 8.73
N VAL A 63 -13.97 -6.40 8.65
CA VAL A 63 -13.17 -7.22 7.72
C VAL A 63 -13.32 -6.75 6.26
N GLU A 64 -14.52 -6.36 5.85
CA GLU A 64 -14.79 -5.84 4.49
C GLU A 64 -14.12 -4.48 4.24
N SER A 65 -14.27 -3.53 5.17
CA SER A 65 -13.64 -2.21 5.04
C SER A 65 -12.11 -2.27 4.94
N CYS A 66 -11.49 -3.25 5.61
CA CYS A 66 -10.05 -3.46 5.57
C CYS A 66 -9.57 -4.00 4.22
N LYS A 67 -10.36 -4.89 3.60
CA LYS A 67 -10.04 -5.46 2.29
C LYS A 67 -10.04 -4.37 1.20
N GLU A 68 -10.96 -3.40 1.30
CA GLU A 68 -11.00 -2.26 0.37
C GLU A 68 -9.78 -1.33 0.52
N ILE A 69 -9.35 -1.04 1.76
CA ILE A 69 -8.18 -0.17 2.02
C ILE A 69 -6.88 -0.78 1.44
N ILE A 70 -6.66 -2.09 1.60
CA ILE A 70 -5.47 -2.76 1.07
C ILE A 70 -5.43 -2.66 -0.47
N ILE A 71 -6.58 -2.86 -1.12
CA ILE A 71 -6.70 -2.75 -2.58
C ILE A 71 -6.40 -1.31 -3.03
N GLU A 72 -6.90 -0.32 -2.30
CA GLU A 72 -6.71 1.09 -2.64
C GLU A 72 -5.24 1.54 -2.47
N GLU A 73 -4.55 1.08 -1.43
CA GLU A 73 -3.12 1.33 -1.22
C GLU A 73 -2.25 0.67 -2.30
N GLU A 74 -2.51 -0.60 -2.66
CA GLU A 74 -1.81 -1.27 -3.76
C GLU A 74 -2.02 -0.56 -5.11
N ILE A 75 -3.24 -0.07 -5.37
CA ILE A 75 -3.56 0.68 -6.59
C ILE A 75 -2.83 2.02 -6.60
N LYS A 76 -2.73 2.70 -5.46
CA LYS A 76 -2.06 4.00 -5.33
C LYS A 76 -0.55 3.88 -5.54
N GLU A 77 0.05 2.80 -5.02
CA GLU A 77 1.45 2.45 -5.26
C GLU A 77 1.72 2.09 -6.74
N LYS A 78 0.78 1.40 -7.40
CA LYS A 78 0.87 1.13 -8.85
C LYS A 78 0.71 2.40 -9.69
N LYS A 79 -0.13 3.36 -9.29
CA LYS A 79 -0.33 4.63 -10.01
C LYS A 79 0.84 5.61 -9.86
N SER A 80 1.56 5.59 -8.74
CA SER A 80 2.70 6.49 -8.52
C SER A 80 3.96 6.12 -9.33
N LYS A 81 3.99 4.97 -10.01
CA LYS A 81 5.10 4.53 -10.87
C LYS A 81 5.38 5.42 -12.08
N LEU A 82 4.46 6.30 -12.48
CA LEU A 82 4.75 7.36 -13.44
C LEU A 82 5.14 8.63 -12.66
N SER A 83 6.45 8.79 -12.48
CA SER A 83 7.02 10.01 -11.89
C SER A 83 6.46 11.24 -12.60
N GLY A 84 5.89 12.19 -11.84
CA GLY A 84 5.38 13.45 -12.40
C GLY A 84 6.42 14.20 -13.24
N GLY A 85 7.71 13.95 -13.00
CA GLY A 85 8.81 14.45 -13.82
C GLY A 85 8.85 13.88 -15.25
N ALA A 86 8.45 12.62 -15.47
CA ALA A 86 8.40 12.02 -16.79
C ALA A 86 7.28 12.64 -17.65
N ILE A 87 6.11 12.91 -17.04
CA ILE A 87 4.98 13.54 -17.72
C ILE A 87 5.32 15.00 -18.07
N ALA A 88 5.92 15.74 -17.13
CA ALA A 88 6.35 17.12 -17.36
C ALA A 88 7.42 17.21 -18.47
N GLY A 89 8.37 16.27 -18.51
CA GLY A 89 9.42 16.23 -19.53
C GLY A 89 8.88 16.01 -20.95
N ILE A 90 7.90 15.11 -21.12
CA ILE A 90 7.29 14.83 -22.43
C ILE A 90 6.57 16.06 -22.99
N VAL A 91 5.84 16.79 -22.14
CA VAL A 91 5.09 17.98 -22.56
C VAL A 91 6.03 19.10 -23.01
N ILE A 92 7.08 19.38 -22.22
CA ILE A 92 8.06 20.43 -22.56
C ILE A 92 8.82 20.07 -23.83
N GLY A 93 9.25 18.80 -23.96
CA GLY A 93 9.94 18.31 -25.15
C GLY A 93 9.12 18.46 -26.43
N ALA A 94 7.83 18.08 -26.39
CA ALA A 94 6.94 18.19 -27.54
C ALA A 94 6.78 19.66 -28.02
N VAL A 95 6.61 20.60 -27.09
CA VAL A 95 6.46 22.02 -27.43
C VAL A 95 7.71 22.57 -28.11
N VAL A 96 8.90 22.26 -27.60
CA VAL A 96 10.17 22.72 -28.18
C VAL A 96 10.38 22.18 -29.60
N VAL A 97 10.05 20.90 -29.82
CA VAL A 97 10.16 20.28 -31.15
C VAL A 97 9.21 20.94 -32.15
N ILE A 98 7.96 21.22 -31.77
CA ILE A 98 7.00 21.91 -32.63
C ILE A 98 7.51 23.30 -33.02
N VAL A 99 8.03 24.07 -32.06
CA VAL A 99 8.58 25.41 -32.33
C VAL A 99 9.77 25.34 -33.30
N ALA A 100 10.68 24.37 -33.12
CA ALA A 100 11.81 24.18 -34.01
C ALA A 100 11.38 23.85 -35.45
N ILE A 101 10.37 22.98 -35.62
CA ILE A 101 9.83 22.62 -36.94
C ILE A 101 9.23 23.85 -37.63
N VAL A 102 8.47 24.68 -36.90
CA VAL A 102 7.88 25.92 -37.44
C VAL A 102 8.97 26.87 -37.94
N ILE A 103 10.06 27.04 -37.19
CA ILE A 103 11.18 27.90 -37.60
C ILE A 103 11.83 27.36 -38.88
N ILE A 104 12.07 26.05 -38.98
CA ILE A 104 12.64 25.42 -40.18
C ILE A 104 11.74 25.67 -41.40
N ILE A 105 10.42 25.51 -41.26
CA ILE A 105 9.47 25.76 -42.35
C ILE A 105 9.56 27.22 -42.81
N ILE A 106 9.58 28.18 -41.89
CA ILE A 106 9.68 29.61 -42.21
C ILE A 106 10.97 29.89 -42.99
N VAL A 107 12.10 29.36 -42.53
CA VAL A 107 13.40 29.52 -43.19
C VAL A 107 13.36 28.96 -44.62
N VAL A 108 12.86 27.74 -44.81
CA VAL A 108 12.74 27.12 -46.15
C VAL A 108 11.84 27.94 -47.06
N VAL A 109 10.72 28.46 -46.56
CA VAL A 109 9.80 29.30 -47.34
C VAL A 109 10.47 30.60 -47.78
N ILE A 110 11.25 31.26 -46.91
CA ILE A 110 12.00 32.48 -47.26
C ILE A 110 13.07 32.16 -48.31
N TYR A 111 13.89 31.13 -48.09
CA TYR A 111 14.95 30.74 -49.03
C TYR A 111 14.45 30.25 -50.38
N LYS A 112 13.23 29.69 -50.46
CA LYS A 112 12.60 29.35 -51.75
C LYS A 112 11.94 30.53 -52.44
N LYS A 113 11.63 31.60 -51.70
CA LYS A 113 10.92 32.78 -52.21
C LYS A 113 11.87 33.88 -52.68
N VAL A 114 13.10 33.91 -52.14
CA VAL A 114 14.25 34.69 -52.64
C VAL A 114 14.87 33.97 -53.82
#